data_AF-A0A954U8P2-F1
#
_entry.id   AF-A0A954U8P2-F1
#
_cell.length_a   1.000
_cell.length_b   1.000
_cell.length_c   1.000
_cell.angle_alpha   90.00
_cell.angle_beta   90.00
_cell.angle_gamma   90.00
#
_symmetry.space_group_name_H-M   'P 1'
#
loop_
_entity.id
_entity.type
_entity.pdbx_description
1 polymer ?
#
loop_
_entity_poly.entity_id
_entity_poly.type
_entity_poly.pdbx_seq_one_letter_code
_entity_poly.pdbx_strand_id
1 'polypeptide(L)'
;YRLGESAKFDQKSGSLGDNRVVVEAFETIKDNLKAVDIRLDQTTYQLGRQLTFDPKTEQFVGDDQANQLLTRPYRAPFIVPDKV
;
A
#
# COMPACT_ATOMS: atom_id res chain seq x y z
N TYR A 1 -4.79 3.41 3.67
CA TYR A 1 -6.12 3.78 4.22
C TYR A 1 -6.42 3.08 5.54
N ARG A 2 -6.51 1.74 5.63
CA ARG A 2 -6.69 1.06 6.94
C ARG A 2 -5.45 0.33 7.45
N LEU A 3 -4.65 -0.24 6.55
CA LEU A 3 -3.38 -0.93 6.85
C LEU A 3 -2.21 -0.33 6.06
N GLY A 4 -2.41 0.89 5.56
CA GLY A 4 -1.38 1.59 4.79
C GLY A 4 -0.46 2.34 5.74
N GLU A 5 0.83 2.30 5.45
CA GLU A 5 1.82 3.10 6.15
C GLU A 5 2.29 4.25 5.26
N SER A 6 2.73 5.33 5.89
CA SER A 6 3.29 6.48 5.18
C SER A 6 4.69 6.12 4.68
N ALA A 7 4.79 5.84 3.38
CA ALA A 7 6.06 5.62 2.70
C ALA A 7 6.53 6.93 2.06
N LYS A 8 7.83 7.22 2.19
CA LYS A 8 8.47 8.25 1.36
C LYS A 8 8.70 7.69 -0.03
N PHE A 9 8.64 8.54 -1.04
CA PHE A 9 9.16 8.17 -2.35
C PHE A 9 10.68 8.06 -2.29
N ASP A 10 11.17 6.87 -1.91
CA ASP A 10 12.59 6.53 -1.91
C ASP A 10 12.88 5.66 -3.13
N GLN A 11 13.09 6.31 -4.27
CA GLN A 11 13.62 5.62 -5.42
C GLN A 11 15.14 5.73 -5.39
N LYS A 12 15.80 4.74 -4.78
CA LYS A 12 17.24 4.58 -4.96
C LYS A 12 17.49 4.36 -6.44
N SER A 13 18.28 5.22 -7.07
CA SER A 13 18.61 5.20 -8.52
C SER A 13 19.00 3.83 -9.08
N GLY A 14 19.38 2.85 -8.25
CA GLY A 14 19.65 1.47 -8.66
C GLY A 14 18.41 0.58 -8.86
N SER A 15 17.19 1.02 -8.51
CA SER A 15 15.97 0.22 -8.71
C SER A 15 15.51 0.14 -10.17
N LEU A 16 16.00 1.03 -11.02
CA LEU A 16 15.68 1.08 -12.46
C LEU A 16 16.68 0.29 -13.32
N GLY A 17 17.70 -0.31 -12.69
CA GLY A 17 18.80 -1.00 -13.36
C GLY A 17 19.68 -0.08 -14.21
N ASP A 18 20.47 -0.66 -15.10
CA ASP A 18 21.50 0.06 -15.88
C ASP A 18 20.98 0.61 -17.23
N ASN A 19 19.67 0.57 -17.46
CA ASN A 19 19.10 1.04 -18.72
C ASN A 19 19.06 2.58 -18.75
N ARG A 20 20.04 3.18 -19.43
CA ARG A 20 20.18 4.64 -19.58
C ARG A 20 18.90 5.33 -20.07
N VAL A 21 18.19 4.74 -21.02
CA VAL A 21 16.96 5.34 -21.58
C VAL A 21 15.86 5.44 -20.52
N VAL A 22 15.75 4.41 -19.68
CA VAL A 22 14.75 4.36 -18.59
C VAL A 22 15.09 5.40 -17.52
N VAL A 23 16.36 5.53 -17.15
CA VAL A 23 16.82 6.51 -16.15
C VAL A 23 16.59 7.95 -16.66
N GLU A 24 16.95 8.25 -17.91
CA GLU A 24 16.76 9.59 -18.50
C GLU A 24 15.27 9.96 -18.62
N ALA A 25 14.43 9.02 -19.07
CA ALA A 25 12.99 9.24 -19.15
C ALA A 25 12.38 9.49 -17.76
N PHE A 26 12.83 8.77 -16.74
CA PHE A 26 12.35 8.93 -15.38
C PHE A 26 12.74 10.30 -14.79
N GLU A 27 13.99 10.74 -14.95
CA GLU A 27 14.41 12.08 -14.48
C GLU A 27 13.65 13.19 -15.22
N THR A 28 13.38 13.02 -16.52
CA THR A 28 12.56 13.97 -17.29
C THR A 28 11.14 14.09 -16.71
N ILE A 29 10.51 12.97 -16.35
CA ILE A 29 9.18 12.98 -15.72
C ILE A 29 9.23 13.67 -14.35
N LYS A 30 10.24 13.35 -13.53
CA LYS A 30 10.44 13.96 -12.21
C LYS A 30 10.64 15.47 -12.30
N ASP A 31 11.38 15.96 -13.30
CA ASP A 31 11.56 17.39 -13.54
C ASP A 31 10.27 18.07 -14.01
N ASN A 32 9.51 17.43 -14.90
CA ASN A 32 8.20 17.94 -15.32
C ASN A 32 7.20 18.06 -14.16
N LEU A 33 7.24 17.13 -13.20
CA LEU A 33 6.37 17.17 -12.01
C LEU A 33 6.67 18.38 -11.10
N LYS A 34 7.90 18.87 -11.07
CA LYS A 34 8.23 20.11 -10.33
C LYS A 34 7.51 21.32 -10.91
N ALA A 35 7.24 21.35 -12.22
CA ALA A 35 6.52 22.46 -12.86
C ALA A 35 5.05 22.56 -12.40
N VAL A 36 4.48 21.48 -11.85
CA VAL A 36 3.14 21.44 -11.25
C VAL A 36 3.20 21.42 -9.71
N ASP A 37 4.32 21.84 -9.14
CA ASP A 37 4.60 21.90 -7.69
C ASP A 37 4.49 20.54 -6.96
N ILE A 38 4.68 19.44 -7.70
CA ILE A 38 4.76 18.10 -7.12
C ILE A 38 6.23 17.71 -6.99
N ARG A 39 6.72 17.68 -5.75
CA ARG A 39 8.12 17.31 -5.43
C ARG A 39 8.18 15.91 -4.88
N LEU A 40 8.53 14.94 -5.72
CA LEU A 40 8.54 13.52 -5.33
C LEU A 40 9.41 13.25 -4.09
N ASP A 41 10.54 13.95 -3.93
CA ASP A 41 11.42 13.86 -2.75
C ASP A 41 10.77 14.31 -1.43
N GLN A 42 9.72 15.14 -1.52
CA GLN A 42 8.95 15.65 -0.38
C GLN A 42 7.59 14.97 -0.25
N THR A 43 7.19 14.18 -1.24
CA THR A 43 5.90 13.51 -1.28
C THR A 43 5.95 12.21 -0.49
N THR A 44 5.03 12.08 0.46
CA THR A 44 4.70 10.83 1.11
C THR A 44 3.45 10.23 0.49
N TYR A 45 3.43 8.92 0.29
CA TYR A 45 2.26 8.19 -0.19
C TYR A 45 1.88 7.08 0.79
N GLN A 46 0.61 6.68 0.75
CA GLN A 46 0.08 5.62 1.59
C GLN A 46 0.20 4.29 0.86
N LEU A 47 1.16 3.45 1.28
CA LEU A 47 1.36 2.13 0.68
C LEU A 47 0.76 1.05 1.59
N GLY A 48 -0.10 0.21 1.04
CA GLY A 48 -0.59 -0.98 1.74
C GLY A 48 0.48 -2.05 1.83
N ARG A 49 0.62 -2.69 3.00
CA ARG A 49 1.48 -3.88 3.14
C ARG A 49 0.90 -5.07 2.37
N GLN A 50 1.78 -5.95 1.90
CA GLN A 50 1.38 -7.22 1.28
C GLN A 50 0.79 -8.14 2.34
N LEU A 51 -0.37 -8.72 2.04
CA LEU A 51 -1.06 -9.66 2.93
C LEU A 51 -1.14 -11.04 2.27
N THR A 52 -0.86 -12.08 3.04
CA THR A 52 -1.02 -13.47 2.61
C THR A 52 -2.29 -14.04 3.22
N PHE A 53 -3.23 -14.46 2.38
CA PHE A 53 -4.52 -15.00 2.81
C PHE A 53 -4.50 -16.54 2.76
N ASP A 54 -4.91 -17.19 3.85
CA ASP A 54 -5.12 -18.63 3.92
C ASP A 54 -6.60 -18.97 3.66
N PRO A 55 -6.94 -19.61 2.53
CA PRO A 55 -8.34 -19.91 2.20
C PRO A 55 -8.95 -21.01 3.08
N LYS A 56 -8.15 -21.80 3.83
CA LYS A 56 -8.69 -22.85 4.70
C LYS A 56 -9.21 -22.32 6.03
N THR A 57 -8.51 -21.33 6.57
CA THR A 57 -8.87 -20.68 7.84
C THR A 57 -9.60 -19.37 7.63
N GLU A 58 -9.69 -18.91 6.37
CA GLU A 58 -10.25 -17.61 5.95
C GLU A 58 -9.61 -16.42 6.68
N GLN A 59 -8.30 -16.51 6.96
CA GLN A 59 -7.54 -15.51 7.70
C GLN A 59 -6.28 -15.06 6.96
N PHE A 60 -5.84 -13.86 7.27
CA PHE A 60 -4.51 -13.38 6.91
C PHE A 60 -3.46 -13.97 7.85
N VAL A 61 -2.45 -14.61 7.26
CA VAL A 61 -1.39 -15.31 7.98
C VAL A 61 -0.55 -14.32 8.77
N GLY A 62 -0.64 -14.40 10.11
CA GLY A 62 0.15 -13.57 11.02
C GLY A 62 -0.21 -12.09 11.04
N ASP A 63 -1.40 -11.69 10.56
CA ASP A 63 -1.83 -10.29 10.51
C ASP A 63 -3.17 -10.03 11.23
N ASP A 64 -3.08 -9.77 12.54
CA ASP A 64 -4.25 -9.52 13.38
C ASP A 64 -5.01 -8.25 13.00
N GLN A 65 -4.31 -7.20 12.56
CA GLN A 65 -4.96 -5.95 12.17
C GLN A 65 -5.77 -6.13 10.87
N ALA A 66 -5.28 -6.95 9.94
CA ALA A 66 -6.02 -7.32 8.74
C ALA A 66 -7.19 -8.24 9.08
N ASN A 67 -6.99 -9.20 9.99
CA ASN A 67 -8.05 -10.11 10.45
C ASN A 67 -9.20 -9.37 11.13
N GLN A 68 -8.93 -8.30 11.88
CA GLN A 68 -9.98 -7.43 12.45
C GLN A 68 -10.85 -6.72 11.41
N LEU A 69 -10.39 -6.63 10.17
CA LEU A 69 -11.12 -5.99 9.07
C LEU A 69 -11.89 -6.99 8.20
N LEU A 70 -11.79 -8.30 8.47
CA LEU A 70 -12.56 -9.33 7.78
C LEU A 70 -14.07 -9.19 8.04
N THR A 71 -14.43 -8.80 9.26
CA THR A 71 -15.83 -8.57 9.65
C THR A 71 -16.01 -7.17 10.22
N ARG A 72 -17.25 -6.68 10.22
CA ARG A 72 -17.60 -5.42 10.88
C ARG A 72 -18.15 -5.75 12.27
N PRO A 73 -17.94 -4.91 13.28
CA PRO A 73 -18.65 -5.05 14.55
C PRO A 73 -20.16 -4.94 14.26
N TYR A 74 -20.90 -6.01 14.52
CA TYR A 74 -22.34 -6.03 14.32
C TYR A 74 -23.03 -5.08 15.31
N ARG A 75 -24.09 -4.43 14.85
CA ARG A 75 -24.96 -3.60 15.70
C ARG A 75 -26.13 -4.45 16.20
N ALA A 76 -26.35 -4.48 17.52
CA ALA A 76 -27.53 -5.15 18.06
C ALA A 76 -28.83 -4.48 17.58
N PRO A 77 -29.92 -5.23 17.30
CA PRO A 77 -30.07 -6.69 17.42
C PRO A 77 -29.74 -7.48 16.14
N PHE A 78 -29.24 -6.85 15.08
CA PHE A 78 -28.99 -7.52 13.78
C PHE A 78 -27.60 -8.19 13.76
N ILE A 79 -27.46 -9.32 14.44
CA ILE A 79 -26.22 -10.11 14.55
C ILE A 79 -26.35 -11.40 13.74
N VAL A 80 -25.35 -11.73 12.93
CA VAL A 80 -25.23 -13.07 12.33
C VAL A 80 -24.43 -13.95 13.31
N PRO A 81 -24.96 -15.11 13.74
CA PRO A 81 -24.23 -16.01 14.64
C PRO A 81 -22.95 -16.54 13.98
N ASP A 82 -21.84 -16.56 14.72
CA ASP A 82 -20.54 -17.07 14.25
C ASP A 82 -20.54 -18.58 13.97
N LYS A 83 -21.56 -19.30 14.45
CA LYS A 83 -21.77 -20.73 14.20
C LYS A 83 -23.17 -20.93 13.65
N VAL A 84 -23.24 -21.53 12.47
CA VAL A 84 -24.47 -22.05 11.86
C VAL A 84 -24.55 -23.55 12.10
#